data_AF-A0A9P3K846-F1
#
_entry.id   AF-A0A9P3K846-F1
#
_cell.length_a   1.000
_cell.length_b   1.000
_cell.length_c   1.000
_cell.angle_alpha   90.00
_cell.angle_beta   90.00
_cell.angle_gamma   90.00
#
_symmetry.space_group_name_H-M   'P 1'
#
loop_
_entity.id
_entity.type
_entity.pdbx_description
1 polymer ?
#
loop_
_entity_poly.entity_id
_entity_poly.type
_entity_poly.pdbx_seq_one_letter_code
_entity_poly.pdbx_strand_id
1 'polypeptide(L)'
;MRRAGRPALSGACGALLALTAQFSASKELPEASADDLEVHYLTKKLLEANPEPNIVAVTKAAVDVINSTLEHLISVAVDSKKADYAVITGVQIHSGNNPPGTPFNLENTVEYITPSLAYVVVDGVKKTL
;
A
#
# COMPACT_ATOMS: atom_id res chain seq x y z
N MET A 1 -12.83 9.12 2.57
CA MET A 1 -13.77 8.12 3.11
C MET A 1 -14.33 8.53 4.46
N ARG A 2 -15.56 8.08 4.78
CA ARG A 2 -16.10 8.13 6.14
C ARG A 2 -15.37 7.13 7.04
N ARG A 3 -15.14 7.49 8.30
CA ARG A 3 -14.61 6.61 9.34
C ARG A 3 -15.58 6.59 10.52
N ALA A 4 -15.77 5.43 11.13
CA ALA A 4 -16.60 5.29 12.32
C ALA A 4 -16.16 6.29 13.40
N GLY A 5 -17.12 6.96 14.04
CA GLY A 5 -16.85 7.92 15.13
C GLY A 5 -16.19 9.24 14.70
N ARG A 6 -15.98 9.51 13.41
CA ARG A 6 -15.47 10.80 12.93
C ARG A 6 -16.54 11.59 12.18
N PRO A 7 -16.84 12.83 12.61
CA PRO A 7 -17.85 13.66 11.93
C PRO A 7 -17.39 14.11 10.54
N ALA A 8 -16.08 14.33 10.36
CA ALA A 8 -15.48 14.77 9.11
C ALA A 8 -15.01 13.59 8.24
N LEU A 9 -15.05 13.79 6.92
CA LEU A 9 -14.37 12.91 5.97
C LEU A 9 -12.86 12.94 6.20
N SER A 10 -12.21 11.81 5.95
CA SER A 10 -10.75 11.69 6.05
C SER A 10 -10.18 10.87 4.90
N GLY A 11 -8.89 11.03 4.66
CA GLY A 11 -8.15 10.30 3.63
C GLY A 11 -7.76 8.87 4.04
N ALA A 12 -7.56 8.01 3.04
CA ALA A 12 -6.87 6.72 3.17
C ALA A 12 -6.16 6.41 1.84
N CYS A 13 -4.89 6.00 1.83
CA CYS A 13 -3.95 5.91 2.96
C CYS A 13 -3.46 7.31 3.41
N GLY A 14 -3.40 7.57 4.72
CA GLY A 14 -2.98 8.86 5.26
C GLY A 14 -1.53 9.21 4.90
N ALA A 15 -0.62 8.24 5.01
CA ALA A 15 0.78 8.41 4.64
C ALA A 15 0.92 8.72 3.14
N LEU A 16 0.28 7.94 2.26
CA LEU A 16 0.38 8.17 0.81
C LEU A 16 -0.23 9.51 0.37
N LEU A 17 -1.25 10.01 1.07
CA LEU A 17 -1.79 11.34 0.82
C LEU A 17 -0.81 12.45 1.25
N ALA A 18 -0.17 12.31 2.41
CA ALA A 18 0.87 13.23 2.85
C ALA A 18 2.04 13.24 1.86
N LEU A 19 2.48 12.06 1.39
CA LEU A 19 3.54 11.93 0.40
C LEU A 19 3.13 12.46 -0.99
N THR A 20 1.87 12.30 -1.38
CA THR A 20 1.35 12.91 -2.61
C THR A 20 1.51 14.44 -2.55
N ALA A 21 1.08 15.06 -1.45
CA ALA A 21 1.22 16.50 -1.26
C ALA A 21 2.69 16.93 -1.18
N GLN A 22 3.53 16.14 -0.50
CA GLN A 22 4.97 16.37 -0.46
C GLN A 22 5.57 16.35 -1.86
N PHE A 23 5.31 15.31 -2.66
CA PHE A 23 5.86 15.17 -4.01
C PHE A 23 5.33 16.22 -5.00
N SER A 24 4.14 16.78 -4.76
CA SER A 24 3.67 17.96 -5.49
C SER A 24 4.51 19.20 -5.18
N ALA A 25 5.02 19.33 -3.95
CA ALA A 25 5.79 20.49 -3.50
C ALA A 25 7.30 20.34 -3.75
N SER A 26 7.88 19.19 -3.46
CA SER A 26 9.30 18.87 -3.63
C SER A 26 9.52 17.36 -3.76
N LYS A 27 10.47 16.97 -4.62
CA LYS A 27 10.95 15.58 -4.75
C LYS A 27 12.23 15.32 -3.96
N GLU A 28 12.48 16.11 -2.92
CA GLU A 28 13.59 15.91 -2.00
C GLU A 28 13.19 14.99 -0.85
N LEU A 29 14.14 14.17 -0.39
CA LEU A 29 13.98 13.36 0.81
C LEU A 29 14.16 14.25 2.04
N PRO A 30 13.14 14.44 2.90
CA PRO A 30 13.29 15.21 4.12
C PRO A 30 14.31 14.54 5.05
N GLU A 31 14.92 15.32 5.94
CA GLU A 31 15.79 14.76 6.98
C GLU A 31 15.05 13.71 7.80
N ALA A 32 15.76 12.65 8.17
CA ALA A 32 15.17 11.57 8.94
C ALA A 32 14.83 12.05 10.35
N SER A 33 13.58 11.88 10.76
CA SER A 33 13.16 12.00 12.15
C SER A 33 13.18 10.63 12.82
N ALA A 34 13.76 10.53 14.00
CA ALA A 34 13.71 9.32 14.81
C ALA A 34 12.28 8.94 15.21
N ASP A 35 11.37 9.92 15.24
CA ASP A 35 9.97 9.73 15.59
C ASP A 35 9.12 9.19 14.41
N ASP A 36 9.66 9.19 13.18
CA ASP A 36 8.90 8.79 11.98
C ASP A 36 9.76 8.06 10.93
N LEU A 37 10.44 7.00 11.39
CA LEU A 37 11.32 6.19 10.53
C LEU A 37 10.54 5.43 9.44
N GLU A 38 9.30 5.03 9.73
CA GLU A 38 8.45 4.27 8.80
C GLU A 38 8.10 5.11 7.57
N VAL A 39 7.62 6.35 7.78
CA VAL A 39 7.30 7.25 6.67
C VAL A 39 8.58 7.70 5.97
N HIS A 40 9.68 7.93 6.69
CA HIS A 40 10.95 8.27 6.05
C HIS A 40 11.44 7.17 5.09
N TYR A 41 11.41 5.91 5.53
CA TYR A 41 11.78 4.77 4.67
C TYR A 41 10.86 4.66 3.45
N LEU A 42 9.55 4.77 3.65
CA LEU A 42 8.57 4.74 2.56
C LEU A 42 8.79 5.91 1.58
N THR A 43 9.05 7.11 2.08
CA THR A 43 9.36 8.31 1.29
C THR A 43 10.55 8.05 0.39
N LYS A 44 11.66 7.54 0.97
CA LYS A 44 12.87 7.24 0.21
C LYS A 44 12.58 6.28 -0.94
N LYS A 45 11.88 5.18 -0.66
CA LYS A 45 11.53 4.18 -1.69
C LYS A 45 10.61 4.73 -2.78
N LEU A 46 9.65 5.58 -2.40
CA LEU A 46 8.75 6.20 -3.38
C LEU A 46 9.43 7.29 -4.20
N LEU A 47 10.39 8.04 -3.65
CA LEU A 47 11.22 8.97 -4.42
C LEU A 47 12.07 8.23 -5.45
N GLU A 48 12.66 7.09 -5.08
CA GLU A 48 13.38 6.20 -6.02
C GLU A 48 12.45 5.73 -7.16
N ALA A 49 11.19 5.42 -6.86
CA ALA A 49 10.18 5.03 -7.85
C ALA A 49 9.64 6.22 -8.69
N ASN A 50 9.87 7.46 -8.24
CA ASN A 50 9.53 8.71 -8.92
C ASN A 50 8.09 8.77 -9.52
N PRO A 51 7.03 8.51 -8.73
CA PRO A 51 5.66 8.58 -9.22
C PRO A 51 5.24 10.00 -9.58
N GLU A 52 4.23 10.11 -10.43
CA GLU A 52 3.46 11.35 -10.58
C GLU A 52 2.80 11.71 -9.23
N PRO A 53 2.77 12.99 -8.83
CA PRO A 53 2.29 13.41 -7.52
C PRO A 53 0.76 13.47 -7.46
N ASN A 54 0.12 12.35 -7.74
CA ASN A 54 -1.31 12.11 -7.55
C ASN A 54 -1.51 10.78 -6.81
N ILE A 55 -2.60 10.69 -6.05
CA ILE A 55 -2.82 9.55 -5.14
C ILE A 55 -2.87 8.20 -5.87
N VAL A 56 -3.34 8.15 -7.12
CA VAL A 56 -3.42 6.90 -7.88
C VAL A 56 -2.03 6.43 -8.28
N ALA A 57 -1.19 7.32 -8.83
CA ALA A 57 0.17 6.99 -9.22
C ALA A 57 1.04 6.64 -8.00
N VAL A 58 0.94 7.41 -6.91
CA VAL A 58 1.66 7.12 -5.66
C VAL A 58 1.24 5.78 -5.08
N THR A 59 -0.06 5.43 -5.12
CA THR A 59 -0.55 4.12 -4.63
C THR A 59 -0.04 2.97 -5.48
N LYS A 60 0.01 3.12 -6.81
CA LYS A 60 0.57 2.10 -7.70
C LYS A 60 2.06 1.88 -7.44
N ALA A 61 2.84 2.97 -7.37
CA ALA A 61 4.26 2.89 -7.03
C ALA A 61 4.51 2.27 -5.65
N ALA A 62 3.64 2.55 -4.68
CA ALA A 62 3.72 1.93 -3.35
C ALA A 62 3.55 0.41 -3.43
N VAL A 63 2.59 -0.09 -4.21
CA VAL A 63 2.43 -1.55 -4.41
C VAL A 63 3.68 -2.15 -5.06
N ASP A 64 4.28 -1.52 -6.05
CA ASP A 64 5.49 -2.03 -6.70
C ASP A 64 6.69 -2.08 -5.73
N VAL A 65 6.87 -1.02 -4.93
CA VAL A 65 7.88 -0.96 -3.85
C VAL A 65 7.66 -2.06 -2.81
N ILE A 66 6.41 -2.25 -2.37
CA ILE A 66 6.05 -3.27 -1.39
C ILE A 66 6.29 -4.67 -1.97
N ASN A 67 5.91 -4.91 -3.22
CA ASN A 67 6.13 -6.19 -3.91
C ASN A 67 7.62 -6.54 -4.00
N SER A 68 8.46 -5.58 -4.42
CA SER A 68 9.90 -5.77 -4.49
C SER A 68 10.51 -6.07 -3.11
N THR A 69 10.08 -5.34 -2.09
CA THR A 69 10.55 -5.55 -0.71
C THR A 69 10.10 -6.92 -0.18
N LEU A 70 8.86 -7.32 -0.45
CA LEU A 70 8.32 -8.62 -0.05
C LEU A 70 9.08 -9.78 -0.72
N GLU A 71 9.29 -9.72 -2.04
CA GLU A 71 10.07 -10.73 -2.76
C GLU A 71 11.50 -10.84 -2.20
N HIS A 72 12.14 -9.71 -1.87
CA HIS A 72 13.45 -9.71 -1.24
C HIS A 72 13.43 -10.40 0.14
N LEU A 73 12.47 -10.05 1.00
CA LEU A 73 12.33 -10.66 2.32
C LEU A 73 12.08 -12.16 2.23
N ILE A 74 11.21 -12.60 1.31
CA ILE A 74 10.97 -14.03 1.04
C ILE A 74 12.28 -14.71 0.63
N SER A 75 13.07 -14.09 -0.26
CA SER A 75 14.31 -14.68 -0.78
C SER A 75 15.37 -14.96 0.29
N VAL A 76 15.34 -14.20 1.41
CA VAL A 76 16.30 -14.37 2.52
C VAL A 76 15.70 -15.14 3.71
N ALA A 77 14.38 -15.22 3.82
CA ALA A 77 13.70 -15.81 4.97
C ALA A 77 13.13 -17.21 4.70
N VAL A 78 12.81 -17.55 3.45
CA VAL A 78 12.10 -18.79 3.11
C VAL A 78 12.99 -19.75 2.34
N ASP A 79 13.19 -20.94 2.91
CA ASP A 79 13.78 -22.08 2.21
C ASP A 79 12.67 -22.84 1.47
N SER A 80 12.56 -22.62 0.16
CA SER A 80 11.50 -23.20 -0.68
C SER A 80 11.60 -24.73 -0.85
N LYS A 81 12.68 -25.36 -0.36
CA LYS A 81 12.78 -26.82 -0.26
C LYS A 81 12.14 -27.39 1.00
N LYS A 82 11.81 -26.52 1.97
CA LYS A 82 11.24 -26.89 3.27
C LYS A 82 9.80 -26.44 3.45
N ALA A 83 9.36 -25.45 2.68
CA ALA A 83 8.02 -24.90 2.78
C ALA A 83 7.48 -24.49 1.42
N ASP A 84 6.23 -24.88 1.17
CA ASP A 84 5.41 -24.30 0.12
C ASP A 84 4.84 -22.98 0.61
N TYR A 85 4.68 -22.01 -0.29
CA TYR A 85 4.08 -20.72 0.05
C TYR A 85 3.32 -20.12 -1.13
N ALA A 86 2.44 -19.18 -0.82
CA ALA A 86 1.69 -18.40 -1.80
C ALA A 86 1.87 -16.91 -1.51
N VAL A 87 1.91 -16.10 -2.56
CA VAL A 87 1.95 -14.65 -2.47
C VAL A 87 0.77 -14.09 -3.24
N ILE A 88 0.00 -13.24 -2.57
CA ILE A 88 -1.07 -12.44 -3.16
C ILE A 88 -0.88 -11.02 -2.66
N THR A 89 -0.69 -10.08 -3.57
CA THR A 89 -0.59 -8.65 -3.28
C THR A 89 -1.54 -7.86 -4.16
N GLY A 90 -1.77 -6.60 -3.82
CA GLY A 90 -2.67 -5.74 -4.55
C GLY A 90 -2.92 -4.41 -3.84
N VAL A 91 -3.78 -3.59 -4.42
CA VAL A 91 -4.30 -2.40 -3.75
C VAL A 91 -5.65 -2.75 -3.12
N GLN A 92 -5.77 -2.53 -1.81
CA GLN A 92 -7.05 -2.54 -1.12
C GLN A 92 -7.72 -1.17 -1.29
N ILE A 93 -8.99 -1.17 -1.70
CA ILE A 93 -9.75 0.03 -2.04
C ILE A 93 -10.97 0.13 -1.11
N HIS A 94 -10.91 1.14 -0.24
CA HIS A 94 -12.01 1.50 0.65
C HIS A 94 -12.99 2.44 -0.08
N SER A 95 -14.15 1.92 -0.50
CA SER A 95 -15.14 2.72 -1.25
C SER A 95 -15.76 3.82 -0.40
N GLY A 96 -15.95 3.56 0.91
CA GLY A 96 -16.54 4.52 1.84
C GLY A 96 -17.97 4.93 1.50
N ASN A 97 -18.73 4.05 0.82
CA ASN A 97 -20.09 4.26 0.26
C ASN A 97 -21.23 4.53 1.26
N ASN A 98 -20.96 5.17 2.39
CA ASN A 98 -22.01 5.65 3.28
C ASN A 98 -22.58 6.97 2.75
N PRO A 99 -23.90 7.08 2.49
CA PRO A 99 -24.52 8.32 2.03
C PRO A 99 -24.17 9.54 2.91
N PRO A 100 -24.12 10.75 2.34
CA PRO A 100 -23.99 11.97 3.13
C PRO A 100 -25.12 12.05 4.18
N GLY A 101 -24.77 12.35 5.43
CA GLY A 101 -25.72 12.53 6.54
C GLY A 101 -26.14 11.26 7.28
N THR A 102 -25.73 10.05 6.85
CA THR A 102 -26.11 8.80 7.55
C THR A 102 -25.04 8.33 8.53
N PRO A 103 -25.38 7.62 9.62
CA PRO A 103 -24.40 6.97 10.47
C PRO A 103 -23.52 6.03 9.65
N PHE A 104 -22.25 5.85 10.07
CA PHE A 104 -21.39 4.85 9.45
C PHE A 104 -22.04 3.47 9.59
N ASN A 105 -22.35 2.82 8.47
CA ASN A 105 -22.85 1.46 8.44
C ASN A 105 -21.87 0.58 7.64
N LEU A 106 -21.38 -0.50 8.26
CA LEU A 106 -20.49 -1.49 7.64
C LEU A 106 -21.20 -2.31 6.56
N GLU A 107 -22.50 -2.55 6.71
CA GLU A 107 -23.32 -3.36 5.78
C GLU A 107 -23.52 -2.65 4.43
N ASN A 108 -23.36 -1.32 4.40
CA ASN A 108 -23.48 -0.51 3.19
C ASN A 108 -22.14 -0.20 2.51
N THR A 109 -21.02 -0.69 3.07
CA THR A 109 -19.69 -0.50 2.50
C THR A 109 -19.26 -1.74 1.73
N VAL A 110 -18.94 -1.56 0.45
CA VAL A 110 -18.29 -2.59 -0.37
C VAL A 110 -16.79 -2.31 -0.41
N GLU A 111 -16.00 -3.31 -0.06
CA GLU A 111 -14.54 -3.24 -0.12
C GLU A 111 -14.06 -3.95 -1.39
N TYR A 112 -13.11 -3.34 -2.09
CA TYR A 112 -12.55 -3.91 -3.32
C TYR A 112 -11.06 -4.20 -3.14
N ILE A 113 -10.58 -5.16 -3.91
CA ILE A 113 -9.15 -5.46 -4.04
C ILE A 113 -8.85 -5.51 -5.53
N THR A 114 -7.80 -4.80 -5.96
CA THR A 114 -7.19 -5.03 -7.27
C THR A 114 -5.90 -5.82 -7.07
N PRO A 115 -5.84 -7.10 -7.47
CA PRO A 115 -4.62 -7.89 -7.40
C PRO A 115 -3.50 -7.25 -8.22
N SER A 116 -2.25 -7.46 -7.79
CA SER A 116 -1.04 -7.01 -8.48
C SER A 116 -0.09 -8.17 -8.76
N LEU A 117 0.24 -8.96 -7.74
CA LEU A 117 1.07 -10.15 -7.84
C LEU A 117 0.32 -11.34 -7.24
N ALA A 118 0.25 -12.45 -7.97
CA ALA A 118 -0.35 -13.69 -7.48
C ALA A 118 0.47 -14.88 -7.98
N TYR A 119 1.04 -15.66 -7.07
CA TYR A 119 1.76 -16.89 -7.40
C TYR A 119 1.82 -17.86 -6.23
N VAL A 120 2.13 -19.12 -6.54
CA VAL A 120 2.44 -20.16 -5.56
C VAL A 120 3.84 -20.73 -5.81
N VAL A 121 4.50 -21.20 -4.77
CA VAL A 121 5.73 -21.98 -4.85
C VAL A 121 5.46 -23.30 -4.15
N VAL A 122 5.50 -24.38 -4.93
CA VAL A 122 5.26 -25.74 -4.43
C VAL A 122 6.45 -26.59 -4.85
N ASP A 123 7.05 -27.32 -3.91
CA ASP A 123 8.27 -28.11 -4.11
C ASP A 123 9.41 -27.28 -4.73
N GLY A 124 9.54 -26.01 -4.31
CA GLY A 124 10.54 -25.08 -4.83
C GLY A 124 10.24 -24.51 -6.24
N VAL A 125 9.10 -24.87 -6.86
CA VAL A 125 8.72 -24.43 -8.21
C VAL A 125 7.67 -23.31 -8.15
N LYS A 126 8.04 -22.11 -8.65
CA LYS A 126 7.13 -20.95 -8.75
C LYS A 126 6.17 -21.09 -9.93
N LYS A 127 4.88 -20.83 -9.69
CA LYS A 127 3.80 -20.79 -10.69
C LYS A 127 2.95 -19.54 -10.48
N THR A 128 2.89 -18.67 -11.49
CA THR A 128 2.03 -17.47 -11.50
C THR A 128 0.56 -17.88 -11.67
N LEU A 129 -0.34 -17.17 -10.99
CA LEU A 129 -1.79 -17.34 -11.06
C LEU A 129 -2.46 -16.35 -12.01
#